data_AF-A0A533VN17-F1
#
_entry.id   AF-A0A533VN17-F1
#
_cell.length_a   1.000
_cell.length_b   1.000
_cell.length_c   1.000
_cell.angle_alpha   90.00
_cell.angle_beta   90.00
_cell.angle_gamma   90.00
#
_symmetry.space_group_name_H-M   'P 1'
#
loop_
_entity.id
_entity.type
_entity.pdbx_description
1 polymer ?
#
loop_
_entity_poly.entity_id
_entity_poly.type
_entity_poly.pdbx_seq_one_letter_code
_entity_poly.pdbx_strand_id
1 'polypeptide(L)'
;MSVQTRHFISIRTGRITLAAVLLALVLTLFISPDSYAMDKSEKMRWQLIFLSPYSGCTNYQYQMANAYDEITSKYFELYKFENSKYQPQCMPDKKYTHYQVPDDLDLIILVYDNEIGKRELHGNDVGGLYNHIGADKTRDHTIIICDCSNFGFSDPVWILSHELSHFITYYLGFDQSVVEDKIHSLGYKYDQCIEGSWEATCSSVLTHVYGDHYFTKATVMAPYEPAIGKKLFALENGTANDAITSDTVAGDASESVASSQLVMSMQKEITKWWLAGKINDTDYTKVLGYMVDKPGGMMTSDKLPPNVILFDGPDGIKENATFYDTGSEQKLKGSLLNRIPFKSENTTDLSGTIQIPQWFKSKAYWWSQDQVWSDKDFLNGIKQLFNIGIGK
;
A
#
# COMPACT_ATOMS: atom_id res chain seq x y z
N MET A 1 -38.39 6.21 97.12
CA MET A 1 -37.13 5.75 96.49
C MET A 1 -36.75 6.75 95.39
N SER A 2 -35.46 6.83 95.11
CA SER A 2 -34.67 8.03 94.78
C SER A 2 -34.35 8.18 93.28
N VAL A 3 -34.27 9.44 92.80
CA VAL A 3 -33.25 10.07 91.90
C VAL A 3 -32.97 9.53 90.47
N GLN A 4 -32.91 10.50 89.52
CA GLN A 4 -32.08 10.72 88.28
C GLN A 4 -31.42 9.50 87.56
N THR A 5 -31.18 9.45 86.24
CA THR A 5 -30.38 10.36 85.38
C THR A 5 -30.34 9.87 83.91
N ARG A 6 -29.98 10.77 82.98
CA ARG A 6 -29.78 10.66 81.51
C ARG A 6 -28.59 9.78 81.05
N HIS A 7 -28.57 9.31 79.78
CA HIS A 7 -27.59 9.59 78.68
C HIS A 7 -27.87 8.66 77.46
N PHE A 8 -28.31 9.19 76.30
CA PHE A 8 -27.54 9.60 75.09
C PHE A 8 -26.73 8.49 74.39
N ILE A 9 -27.11 8.16 73.14
CA ILE A 9 -26.26 8.27 71.93
C ILE A 9 -27.20 8.61 70.76
N SER A 10 -26.84 9.68 70.06
CA SER A 10 -27.46 10.16 68.82
C SER A 10 -26.70 9.58 67.64
N ILE A 11 -27.38 9.22 66.53
CA ILE A 11 -26.87 9.48 65.17
C ILE A 11 -28.04 9.99 64.34
N ARG A 12 -27.73 11.07 63.64
CA ARG A 12 -28.59 11.97 62.88
C ARG A 12 -28.52 11.59 61.40
N THR A 13 -29.40 12.23 60.62
CA THR A 13 -29.27 12.55 59.19
C THR A 13 -29.57 11.47 58.14
N GLY A 14 -30.85 11.37 57.79
CA GLY A 14 -31.27 11.11 56.41
C GLY A 14 -31.22 12.41 55.61
N ARG A 15 -30.19 12.57 54.76
CA ARG A 15 -30.09 13.53 53.64
C ARG A 15 -28.91 13.10 52.74
N ILE A 16 -29.02 11.96 52.05
CA ILE A 16 -27.99 11.55 51.07
C ILE A 16 -28.58 11.09 49.72
N THR A 17 -29.91 11.03 49.55
CA THR A 17 -30.48 10.41 48.34
C THR A 17 -30.66 11.32 47.12
N LEU A 18 -30.41 12.64 47.20
CA LEU A 18 -30.48 13.52 46.01
C LEU A 18 -29.12 13.86 45.38
N ALA A 19 -28.03 13.87 46.14
CA ALA A 19 -26.71 14.21 45.59
C ALA A 19 -26.12 13.08 44.71
N ALA A 20 -26.41 11.83 45.05
CA ALA A 20 -25.91 10.68 44.29
C ALA A 20 -26.57 10.55 42.90
N VAL A 21 -27.82 10.98 42.74
CA VAL A 21 -28.54 10.92 41.46
C VAL A 21 -28.11 12.04 40.52
N LEU A 22 -27.79 13.24 41.05
CA LEU A 22 -27.25 14.35 40.26
C LEU A 22 -25.80 14.10 39.81
N LEU A 23 -24.98 13.41 40.62
CA LEU A 23 -23.61 13.05 40.21
C LEU A 23 -23.60 11.99 39.09
N ALA A 24 -24.56 11.06 39.10
CA ALA A 24 -24.73 10.07 38.04
C ALA A 24 -25.21 10.68 36.70
N LEU A 25 -25.98 11.78 36.75
CA LEU A 25 -26.47 12.50 35.58
C LEU A 25 -25.46 13.49 34.98
N VAL A 26 -24.45 13.91 35.74
CA VAL A 26 -23.35 14.76 35.23
C VAL A 26 -22.20 13.91 34.66
N LEU A 27 -22.03 12.65 35.09
CA LEU A 27 -21.06 11.73 34.50
C LEU A 27 -21.47 11.17 33.13
N THR A 28 -22.74 11.24 32.73
CA THR A 28 -23.19 10.82 31.40
C THR A 28 -23.06 11.91 30.33
N LEU A 29 -22.62 13.12 30.68
CA LEU A 29 -22.42 14.25 29.75
C LEU A 29 -20.97 14.51 29.35
N PHE A 30 -20.03 13.63 29.72
CA PHE A 30 -18.64 13.65 29.25
C PHE A 30 -18.23 12.34 28.56
N ILE A 31 -19.16 11.69 27.86
CA ILE A 31 -18.77 10.74 26.83
C ILE A 31 -18.48 11.57 25.60
N SER A 32 -17.20 11.88 25.39
CA SER A 32 -16.68 12.45 24.15
C SER A 32 -17.24 11.63 22.97
N PRO A 33 -17.75 12.26 21.91
CA PRO A 33 -18.11 11.52 20.71
C PRO A 33 -16.84 10.92 20.12
N ASP A 34 -16.83 9.60 20.03
CA ASP A 34 -15.94 8.77 19.23
C ASP A 34 -14.45 9.10 19.30
N SER A 35 -13.77 8.60 20.34
CA SER A 35 -12.46 8.02 20.09
C SER A 35 -12.70 6.77 19.24
N TYR A 36 -12.78 6.95 17.92
CA TYR A 36 -12.61 5.87 16.97
C TYR A 36 -11.26 5.23 17.27
N ALA A 37 -11.26 4.14 18.05
CA ALA A 37 -10.18 3.18 18.04
C ALA A 37 -10.24 2.48 16.67
N MET A 38 -9.79 3.16 15.62
CA MET A 38 -9.57 2.58 14.31
C MET A 38 -8.24 1.85 14.35
N ASP A 39 -8.27 0.59 14.75
CA ASP A 39 -7.25 -0.38 14.36
C ASP A 39 -7.49 -0.75 12.89
N LYS A 40 -7.19 0.17 11.97
CA LYS A 40 -6.91 -0.23 10.59
C LYS A 40 -5.45 -0.67 10.58
N SER A 41 -5.26 -1.99 10.61
CA SER A 41 -3.97 -2.67 10.47
C SER A 41 -3.04 -1.90 9.51
N GLU A 42 -1.86 -1.50 9.98
CA GLU A 42 -0.78 -0.89 9.16
C GLU A 42 -0.25 -1.83 8.05
N LYS A 43 -0.77 -3.06 7.97
CA LYS A 43 -0.34 -4.11 7.04
C LYS A 43 -1.20 -4.12 5.78
N MET A 44 -0.55 -4.26 4.64
CA MET A 44 -1.19 -4.42 3.33
C MET A 44 -2.17 -5.61 3.35
N ARG A 45 -3.40 -5.37 2.86
CA ARG A 45 -4.48 -6.35 2.80
C ARG A 45 -4.69 -6.83 1.37
N TRP A 46 -4.63 -8.14 1.14
CA TRP A 46 -4.83 -8.68 -0.20
C TRP A 46 -5.81 -9.86 -0.28
N GLN A 47 -6.23 -10.17 -1.49
CA GLN A 47 -7.14 -11.28 -1.78
C GLN A 47 -6.87 -11.86 -3.15
N LEU A 48 -6.95 -13.19 -3.25
CA LEU A 48 -6.93 -13.90 -4.52
C LEU A 48 -8.32 -14.42 -4.90
N ILE A 49 -8.70 -14.21 -6.15
CA ILE A 49 -9.94 -14.73 -6.73
C ILE A 49 -9.62 -15.46 -8.04
N PHE A 50 -9.94 -16.75 -8.08
CA PHE A 50 -9.89 -17.56 -9.29
C PHE A 50 -11.21 -17.44 -10.06
N LEU A 51 -11.14 -17.11 -11.34
CA LEU A 51 -12.30 -16.92 -12.22
C LEU A 51 -12.52 -18.13 -13.11
N SER A 52 -13.73 -18.69 -13.04
CA SER A 52 -14.17 -19.83 -13.85
C SER A 52 -15.03 -19.38 -15.03
N PRO A 53 -14.90 -20.00 -16.22
CA PRO A 53 -15.75 -19.70 -17.37
C PRO A 53 -17.13 -20.37 -17.22
N TYR A 54 -17.24 -21.33 -16.30
CA TYR A 54 -18.43 -22.11 -16.05
C TYR A 54 -19.34 -21.43 -15.01
N SER A 55 -20.57 -21.93 -14.87
CA SER A 55 -21.52 -21.45 -13.85
C SER A 55 -21.11 -21.77 -12.41
N GLY A 56 -20.03 -22.52 -12.21
CA GLY A 56 -19.45 -22.85 -10.92
C GLY A 56 -17.96 -23.19 -11.06
N CYS A 57 -17.27 -23.33 -9.93
CA CYS A 57 -15.87 -23.74 -9.93
C CYS A 57 -15.72 -25.25 -9.87
N THR A 58 -14.74 -25.78 -10.60
CA THR A 58 -14.33 -27.17 -10.49
C THR A 58 -13.43 -27.37 -9.27
N ASN A 59 -13.27 -28.62 -8.82
CA ASN A 59 -12.35 -28.95 -7.73
C ASN A 59 -10.91 -28.53 -8.02
N TYR A 60 -10.48 -28.66 -9.27
CA TYR A 60 -9.17 -28.21 -9.73
C TYR A 60 -9.02 -26.70 -9.53
N GLN A 61 -10.00 -25.90 -9.95
CA GLN A 61 -9.96 -24.44 -9.81
C GLN A 61 -9.93 -24.01 -8.33
N TYR A 62 -10.66 -24.71 -7.45
CA TYR A 62 -10.53 -24.48 -6.00
C TYR A 62 -9.13 -24.81 -5.48
N GLN A 63 -8.54 -25.92 -5.91
CA GLN A 63 -7.17 -26.29 -5.51
C GLN A 63 -6.15 -25.26 -6.01
N MET A 64 -6.26 -24.82 -7.26
CA MET A 64 -5.35 -23.83 -7.83
C MET A 64 -5.51 -22.46 -7.18
N ALA A 65 -6.74 -22.04 -6.84
CA ALA A 65 -6.95 -20.81 -6.06
C ALA A 65 -6.17 -20.84 -4.73
N ASN A 66 -6.17 -21.98 -4.04
CA ASN A 66 -5.40 -22.14 -2.81
C ASN A 66 -3.88 -22.24 -3.06
N ALA A 67 -3.46 -22.89 -4.14
CA ALA A 67 -2.06 -23.00 -4.52
C ALA A 67 -1.45 -21.62 -4.80
N TYR A 68 -2.10 -20.80 -5.64
CA TYR A 68 -1.62 -19.45 -5.95
C TYR A 68 -1.65 -18.53 -4.72
N ASP A 69 -2.63 -18.69 -3.82
CA ASP A 69 -2.69 -17.97 -2.55
C ASP A 69 -1.52 -18.33 -1.63
N GLU A 70 -1.18 -19.61 -1.53
CA GLU A 70 -0.02 -20.08 -0.76
C GLU A 70 1.29 -19.61 -1.40
N ILE A 71 1.44 -19.71 -2.73
CA ILE A 71 2.62 -19.21 -3.46
C ILE A 71 2.80 -17.71 -3.22
N THR A 72 1.74 -16.91 -3.35
CA THR A 72 1.78 -15.46 -3.08
C THR A 72 2.25 -15.17 -1.66
N SER A 73 1.73 -15.92 -0.68
CA SER A 73 2.12 -15.77 0.73
C SER A 73 3.60 -16.07 0.92
N LYS A 74 4.10 -17.19 0.39
CA LYS A 74 5.52 -17.55 0.45
C LYS A 74 6.41 -16.56 -0.29
N TYR A 75 5.91 -15.95 -1.37
CA TYR A 75 6.64 -14.91 -2.09
C TYR A 75 6.79 -13.63 -1.27
N PHE A 76 5.71 -13.18 -0.61
CA PHE A 76 5.78 -12.05 0.33
C PHE A 76 6.71 -12.33 1.52
N GLU A 77 6.80 -13.58 1.99
CA GLU A 77 7.77 -13.97 3.03
C GLU A 77 9.22 -13.76 2.58
N LEU A 78 9.56 -14.00 1.30
CA LEU A 78 10.91 -13.74 0.77
C LEU A 78 11.29 -12.26 0.90
N TYR A 79 10.33 -11.36 0.67
CA TYR A 79 10.51 -9.91 0.84
C TYR A 79 10.39 -9.46 2.30
N LYS A 80 10.05 -10.33 3.25
CA LYS A 80 9.67 -9.96 4.62
C LYS A 80 8.59 -8.87 4.65
N PHE A 81 7.66 -8.96 3.70
CA PHE A 81 6.64 -7.95 3.44
C PHE A 81 5.46 -8.13 4.40
N GLU A 82 5.21 -7.15 5.27
CA GLU A 82 4.13 -7.24 6.25
C GLU A 82 2.76 -7.13 5.56
N ASN A 83 1.99 -8.22 5.61
CA ASN A 83 0.71 -8.31 4.94
C ASN A 83 -0.31 -9.13 5.75
N SER A 84 -1.56 -9.04 5.32
CA SER A 84 -2.65 -9.90 5.75
C SER A 84 -3.55 -10.21 4.56
N LYS A 85 -4.34 -11.27 4.64
CA LYS A 85 -5.14 -11.72 3.50
C LYS A 85 -6.56 -12.14 3.85
N TYR A 86 -7.43 -12.00 2.87
CA TYR A 86 -8.71 -12.68 2.82
C TYR A 86 -8.53 -14.15 2.38
N GLN A 87 -9.50 -15.00 2.68
CA GLN A 87 -9.52 -16.37 2.15
C GLN A 87 -9.59 -16.33 0.61
N PRO A 88 -8.83 -17.20 -0.09
CA PRO A 88 -8.90 -17.28 -1.54
C PRO A 88 -10.31 -17.72 -1.96
N GLN A 89 -10.81 -17.12 -3.04
CA GLN A 89 -12.12 -17.45 -3.58
C GLN A 89 -11.98 -18.06 -4.97
N CYS A 90 -12.96 -18.88 -5.35
CA CYS A 90 -13.19 -19.23 -6.74
C CYS A 90 -14.65 -18.90 -7.07
N MET A 91 -14.88 -18.23 -8.20
CA MET A 91 -16.23 -17.92 -8.66
C MET A 91 -16.36 -17.86 -10.19
N PRO A 92 -17.59 -18.00 -10.71
CA PRO A 92 -17.88 -17.73 -12.12
C PRO A 92 -17.52 -16.30 -12.52
N ASP A 93 -16.93 -16.13 -13.71
CA ASP A 93 -16.60 -14.83 -14.29
C ASP A 93 -17.81 -13.88 -14.33
N LYS A 94 -18.98 -14.41 -14.71
CA LYS A 94 -20.23 -13.65 -14.72
C LYS A 94 -20.62 -13.13 -13.33
N LYS A 95 -20.29 -13.86 -12.27
CA LYS A 95 -20.58 -13.44 -10.89
C LYS A 95 -19.63 -12.34 -10.44
N TYR A 96 -18.37 -12.39 -10.89
CA TYR A 96 -17.36 -11.38 -10.55
C TYR A 96 -17.74 -9.97 -11.01
N THR A 97 -18.52 -9.82 -12.09
CA THR A 97 -19.02 -8.51 -12.54
C THR A 97 -19.85 -7.73 -11.50
N HIS A 98 -20.36 -8.42 -10.48
CA HIS A 98 -21.10 -7.83 -9.35
C HIS A 98 -20.35 -7.98 -8.02
N TYR A 99 -19.06 -8.32 -8.08
CA TYR A 99 -18.23 -8.44 -6.90
C TYR A 99 -18.03 -7.08 -6.25
N GLN A 100 -18.23 -7.02 -4.93
CA GLN A 100 -17.97 -5.84 -4.13
C GLN A 100 -16.61 -6.00 -3.48
N VAL A 101 -15.66 -5.15 -3.88
CA VAL A 101 -14.35 -5.10 -3.26
C VAL A 101 -14.50 -4.60 -1.82
N PRO A 102 -13.90 -5.28 -0.83
CA PRO A 102 -13.88 -4.78 0.54
C PRO A 102 -13.16 -3.41 0.64
N ASP A 103 -13.71 -2.49 1.44
CA ASP A 103 -13.19 -1.11 1.60
C ASP A 103 -11.75 -1.00 2.13
N ASP A 104 -11.21 -2.10 2.65
CA ASP A 104 -9.86 -2.19 3.21
C ASP A 104 -8.97 -3.17 2.44
N LEU A 105 -9.36 -3.53 1.21
CA LEU A 105 -8.53 -4.33 0.32
C LEU A 105 -7.58 -3.43 -0.47
N ASP A 106 -6.28 -3.67 -0.35
CA ASP A 106 -5.24 -2.89 -1.05
C ASP A 106 -4.81 -3.54 -2.37
N LEU A 107 -4.78 -4.88 -2.41
CA LEU A 107 -4.40 -5.67 -3.60
C LEU A 107 -5.41 -6.78 -3.88
N ILE A 108 -5.90 -6.84 -5.12
CA ILE A 108 -6.65 -7.98 -5.64
C ILE A 108 -5.84 -8.74 -6.70
N ILE A 109 -5.78 -10.06 -6.57
CA ILE A 109 -5.12 -10.94 -7.52
C ILE A 109 -6.21 -11.76 -8.21
N LEU A 110 -6.33 -11.61 -9.52
CA LEU A 110 -7.27 -12.36 -10.34
C LEU A 110 -6.52 -13.44 -11.11
N VAL A 111 -6.90 -14.70 -10.86
CA VAL A 111 -6.37 -15.84 -11.62
C VAL A 111 -7.44 -16.27 -12.60
N TYR A 112 -7.19 -16.08 -13.89
CA TYR A 112 -8.07 -16.54 -14.94
C TYR A 112 -7.85 -18.01 -15.19
N ASP A 113 -8.91 -18.78 -15.40
CA ASP A 113 -8.75 -20.12 -15.93
C ASP A 113 -8.15 -20.10 -17.35
N ASN A 114 -7.71 -21.27 -17.80
CA ASN A 114 -7.16 -21.47 -19.14
C ASN A 114 -8.05 -20.95 -20.29
N GLU A 115 -9.39 -21.06 -20.23
CA GLU A 115 -10.26 -20.54 -21.30
C GLU A 115 -10.34 -19.01 -21.29
N ILE A 116 -10.57 -18.39 -20.14
CA ILE A 116 -10.64 -16.93 -20.01
C ILE A 116 -9.27 -16.33 -20.35
N GLY A 117 -8.18 -16.85 -19.80
CA GLY A 117 -6.84 -16.31 -20.03
C GLY A 117 -6.35 -16.47 -21.46
N LYS A 118 -6.65 -17.59 -22.14
CA LYS A 118 -6.34 -17.71 -23.58
C LYS A 118 -7.06 -16.69 -24.44
N ARG A 119 -8.31 -16.38 -24.11
CA ARG A 119 -9.12 -15.42 -24.88
C ARG A 119 -8.72 -13.97 -24.57
N GLU A 120 -8.59 -13.65 -23.29
CA GLU A 120 -8.44 -12.26 -22.84
C GLU A 120 -6.97 -11.86 -22.70
N LEU A 121 -6.08 -12.70 -22.17
CA LEU A 121 -4.67 -12.37 -21.97
C LEU A 121 -3.83 -12.79 -23.19
N HIS A 122 -3.69 -14.09 -23.44
CA HIS A 122 -2.79 -14.60 -24.49
C HIS A 122 -3.26 -14.21 -25.89
N GLY A 123 -4.59 -14.17 -26.12
CA GLY A 123 -5.18 -13.65 -27.36
C GLY A 123 -4.87 -12.17 -27.61
N ASN A 124 -4.27 -11.50 -26.63
CA ASN A 124 -3.80 -10.14 -26.70
C ASN A 124 -2.29 -9.96 -26.55
N ASP A 125 -1.52 -11.05 -26.61
CA ASP A 125 -0.06 -11.09 -26.40
C ASP A 125 0.36 -10.64 -24.99
N VAL A 126 -0.44 -11.00 -23.99
CA VAL A 126 -0.21 -10.70 -22.56
C VAL A 126 -0.16 -12.01 -21.78
N GLY A 127 0.91 -12.24 -21.01
CA GLY A 127 1.04 -13.36 -20.07
C GLY A 127 0.47 -13.02 -18.69
N GLY A 128 0.81 -11.83 -18.19
CA GLY A 128 0.37 -11.27 -16.92
C GLY A 128 0.21 -9.75 -16.97
N LEU A 129 -0.44 -9.19 -15.96
CA LEU A 129 -0.60 -7.76 -15.81
C LEU A 129 -0.58 -7.35 -14.34
N TYR A 130 0.20 -6.31 -14.05
CA TYR A 130 0.11 -5.50 -12.86
C TYR A 130 -0.51 -4.14 -13.19
N ASN A 131 -1.45 -3.70 -12.36
CA ASN A 131 -2.10 -2.40 -12.46
C ASN A 131 -2.21 -1.73 -11.09
N HIS A 132 -2.03 -0.41 -11.08
CA HIS A 132 -2.40 0.46 -9.97
C HIS A 132 -3.18 1.66 -10.50
N ILE A 133 -4.21 2.07 -9.77
CA ILE A 133 -5.04 3.23 -10.09
C ILE A 133 -5.09 4.14 -8.87
N GLY A 134 -4.93 5.45 -9.09
CA GLY A 134 -5.13 6.47 -8.08
C GLY A 134 -3.85 7.12 -7.60
N ALA A 135 -3.99 8.13 -6.75
CA ALA A 135 -2.85 8.85 -6.23
C ALA A 135 -2.18 8.11 -5.05
N ASP A 136 -2.94 7.32 -4.27
CA ASP A 136 -2.45 6.62 -3.09
C ASP A 136 -1.84 5.27 -3.46
N LYS A 137 -0.51 5.20 -3.54
CA LYS A 137 0.25 4.00 -3.94
C LYS A 137 0.15 2.80 -3.00
N THR A 138 -0.61 2.91 -1.90
CA THR A 138 -0.75 1.81 -0.94
C THR A 138 -2.03 1.01 -1.12
N ARG A 139 -2.85 1.33 -2.12
CA ARG A 139 -4.16 0.70 -2.36
C ARG A 139 -4.48 0.61 -3.84
N ASP A 140 -5.63 0.04 -4.17
CA ASP A 140 -6.18 0.00 -5.53
C ASP A 140 -5.23 -0.70 -6.54
N HIS A 141 -4.55 -1.75 -6.07
CA HIS A 141 -3.68 -2.58 -6.89
C HIS A 141 -4.41 -3.82 -7.42
N THR A 142 -4.16 -4.16 -8.67
CA THR A 142 -4.68 -5.37 -9.32
C THR A 142 -3.55 -6.13 -9.99
N ILE A 143 -3.49 -7.44 -9.76
CA ILE A 143 -2.69 -8.36 -10.55
C ILE A 143 -3.64 -9.30 -11.29
N ILE A 144 -3.38 -9.56 -12.56
CA ILE A 144 -4.13 -10.52 -13.36
C ILE A 144 -3.14 -11.49 -14.00
N ILE A 145 -3.37 -12.78 -13.81
CA ILE A 145 -2.58 -13.86 -14.44
C ILE A 145 -3.52 -14.92 -15.02
N CYS A 146 -2.98 -15.80 -15.88
CA CYS A 146 -3.68 -17.00 -16.29
C CYS A 146 -3.08 -18.26 -15.65
N ASP A 147 -3.95 -19.15 -15.14
CA ASP A 147 -3.66 -20.58 -14.95
C ASP A 147 -3.71 -21.31 -16.31
N CYS A 148 -2.79 -20.94 -17.20
CA CYS A 148 -2.70 -21.42 -18.58
C CYS A 148 -1.52 -22.38 -18.74
N SER A 149 -1.57 -23.25 -19.75
CA SER A 149 -0.37 -23.98 -20.18
C SER A 149 0.63 -23.03 -20.86
N ASN A 150 1.93 -23.26 -20.64
CA ASN A 150 3.09 -22.42 -21.01
C ASN A 150 3.39 -22.39 -22.54
N PHE A 151 2.37 -22.23 -23.40
CA PHE A 151 2.59 -22.14 -24.85
C PHE A 151 2.87 -20.69 -25.27
N GLY A 152 4.16 -20.35 -25.37
CA GLY A 152 4.63 -19.03 -25.83
C GLY A 152 4.61 -17.94 -24.75
N PHE A 153 4.37 -18.34 -23.49
CA PHE A 153 4.42 -17.51 -22.31
C PHE A 153 5.04 -18.32 -21.17
N SER A 154 5.64 -17.60 -20.24
CA SER A 154 6.27 -18.15 -19.05
C SER A 154 5.29 -18.93 -18.17
N ASP A 155 5.85 -19.73 -17.26
CA ASP A 155 5.07 -20.50 -16.31
C ASP A 155 4.16 -19.58 -15.46
N PRO A 156 2.88 -19.92 -15.24
CA PRO A 156 1.96 -19.08 -14.45
C PRO A 156 2.50 -18.68 -13.07
N VAL A 157 3.29 -19.56 -12.43
CA VAL A 157 3.90 -19.27 -11.13
C VAL A 157 5.04 -18.25 -11.25
N TRP A 158 5.79 -18.32 -12.35
CA TRP A 158 6.79 -17.31 -12.69
C TRP A 158 6.12 -15.96 -12.94
N ILE A 159 5.10 -15.92 -13.80
CA ILE A 159 4.32 -14.71 -14.12
C ILE A 159 3.76 -14.09 -12.84
N LEU A 160 3.15 -14.88 -11.95
CA LEU A 160 2.67 -14.37 -10.67
C LEU A 160 3.77 -13.66 -9.86
N SER A 161 4.95 -14.28 -9.77
CA SER A 161 6.08 -13.69 -9.04
C SER A 161 6.70 -12.45 -9.73
N HIS A 162 6.62 -12.38 -11.06
CA HIS A 162 6.96 -11.21 -11.86
C HIS A 162 6.04 -10.05 -11.47
N GLU A 163 4.72 -10.23 -11.59
CA GLU A 163 3.74 -9.18 -11.30
C GLU A 163 3.73 -8.75 -9.83
N LEU A 164 3.98 -9.69 -8.91
CA LEU A 164 4.16 -9.38 -7.49
C LEU A 164 5.40 -8.52 -7.25
N SER A 165 6.47 -8.68 -8.05
CA SER A 165 7.67 -7.84 -7.93
C SER A 165 7.41 -6.40 -8.37
N HIS A 166 6.64 -6.20 -9.45
CA HIS A 166 6.14 -4.87 -9.82
C HIS A 166 5.34 -4.25 -8.68
N PHE A 167 4.36 -4.99 -8.15
CA PHE A 167 3.53 -4.52 -7.05
C PHE A 167 4.36 -4.12 -5.82
N ILE A 168 5.26 -4.99 -5.34
CA ILE A 168 6.04 -4.73 -4.12
C ILE A 168 6.94 -3.51 -4.30
N THR A 169 7.65 -3.42 -5.43
CA THR A 169 8.55 -2.28 -5.70
C THR A 169 7.77 -0.98 -5.87
N TYR A 170 6.61 -1.00 -6.53
CA TYR A 170 5.73 0.17 -6.66
C TYR A 170 5.17 0.62 -5.30
N TYR A 171 4.63 -0.33 -4.53
CA TYR A 171 4.07 -0.09 -3.19
C TYR A 171 5.12 0.52 -2.26
N LEU A 172 6.37 0.03 -2.32
CA LEU A 172 7.48 0.53 -1.51
C LEU A 172 8.08 1.87 -2.00
N GLY A 173 7.51 2.45 -3.07
CA GLY A 173 7.88 3.77 -3.58
C GLY A 173 9.20 3.82 -4.34
N PHE A 174 9.63 2.70 -4.93
CA PHE A 174 10.76 2.72 -5.86
C PHE A 174 10.38 3.47 -7.15
N ASP A 175 11.39 3.98 -7.86
CA ASP A 175 11.22 4.68 -9.13
C ASP A 175 11.05 3.72 -10.32
N GLN A 176 10.78 4.29 -11.49
CA GLN A 176 10.55 3.54 -12.73
C GLN A 176 11.72 2.61 -13.11
N SER A 177 12.97 3.01 -12.86
CA SER A 177 14.15 2.20 -13.21
C SER A 177 14.19 0.88 -12.44
N VAL A 178 13.54 0.83 -11.27
CA VAL A 178 13.39 -0.40 -10.50
C VAL A 178 12.07 -1.07 -10.83
N VAL A 179 10.96 -0.35 -10.71
CA VAL A 179 9.62 -0.93 -10.84
C VAL A 179 9.43 -1.58 -12.20
N GLU A 180 9.96 -1.01 -13.27
CA GLU A 180 9.84 -1.53 -14.62
C GLU A 180 11.17 -2.12 -15.11
N ASP A 181 12.17 -1.25 -15.37
CA ASP A 181 13.38 -1.65 -16.10
C ASP A 181 14.10 -2.82 -15.44
N LYS A 182 14.25 -2.78 -14.11
CA LYS A 182 14.94 -3.82 -13.38
C LYS A 182 14.14 -5.13 -13.34
N ILE A 183 12.83 -5.07 -13.13
CA ILE A 183 11.98 -6.26 -13.06
C ILE A 183 11.89 -6.94 -14.44
N HIS A 184 11.61 -6.18 -15.51
CA HIS A 184 11.61 -6.70 -16.88
C HIS A 184 12.99 -7.24 -17.29
N SER A 185 14.09 -6.61 -16.84
CA SER A 185 15.44 -7.15 -17.07
C SER A 185 15.68 -8.50 -16.40
N LEU A 186 15.04 -8.78 -15.26
CA LEU A 186 15.10 -10.10 -14.61
C LEU A 186 14.25 -11.12 -15.36
N GLY A 187 13.04 -10.73 -15.80
CA GLY A 187 12.14 -11.54 -16.63
C GLY A 187 12.81 -11.95 -17.94
N TYR A 188 13.28 -10.99 -18.73
CA TYR A 188 13.98 -11.26 -20.00
C TYR A 188 15.19 -12.18 -19.83
N LYS A 189 15.97 -12.01 -18.74
CA LYS A 189 17.11 -12.89 -18.48
C LYS A 189 16.66 -14.31 -18.09
N TYR A 190 15.54 -14.47 -17.41
CA TYR A 190 14.96 -15.77 -17.13
C TYR A 190 14.57 -16.50 -18.41
N ASP A 191 13.90 -15.81 -19.35
CA ASP A 191 13.53 -16.39 -20.65
C ASP A 191 14.77 -16.92 -21.39
N GLN A 192 15.83 -16.11 -21.44
CA GLN A 192 17.12 -16.52 -22.01
C GLN A 192 17.69 -17.78 -21.34
N CYS A 193 17.47 -17.95 -20.03
CA CYS A 193 17.96 -19.08 -19.25
C CYS A 193 17.13 -20.36 -19.47
N ILE A 194 15.83 -20.25 -19.73
CA ILE A 194 14.95 -21.41 -19.96
C ILE A 194 14.88 -21.83 -21.43
N GLU A 195 15.01 -20.89 -22.36
CA GLU A 195 15.00 -21.15 -23.81
C GLU A 195 16.41 -21.41 -24.38
N GLY A 196 17.42 -20.79 -23.77
CA GLY A 196 18.81 -20.83 -24.21
C GLY A 196 19.68 -21.86 -23.47
N SER A 197 21.00 -21.65 -23.53
CA SER A 197 21.95 -22.44 -22.76
C SER A 197 22.07 -21.90 -21.34
N TRP A 198 21.88 -22.75 -20.35
CA TRP A 198 21.99 -22.37 -18.95
C TRP A 198 23.37 -21.80 -18.60
N GLU A 199 23.42 -20.52 -18.23
CA GLU A 199 24.62 -19.84 -17.73
C GLU A 199 24.64 -19.80 -16.20
N ALA A 200 25.84 -19.66 -15.61
CA ALA A 200 25.98 -19.52 -14.15
C ALA A 200 25.16 -18.34 -13.59
N THR A 201 24.99 -17.28 -14.40
CA THR A 201 24.25 -16.08 -14.03
C THR A 201 22.72 -16.30 -13.95
N CYS A 202 22.19 -17.41 -14.48
CA CYS A 202 20.77 -17.77 -14.42
C CYS A 202 20.29 -18.05 -12.99
N SER A 203 21.19 -18.54 -12.14
CA SER A 203 20.90 -18.75 -10.72
C SER A 203 20.58 -17.47 -9.95
N SER A 204 20.91 -16.29 -10.50
CA SER A 204 20.68 -15.00 -9.84
C SER A 204 19.30 -14.40 -10.09
N VAL A 205 18.54 -14.93 -11.06
CA VAL A 205 17.24 -14.35 -11.45
C VAL A 205 16.06 -15.14 -10.93
N LEU A 206 16.27 -16.37 -10.50
CA LEU A 206 15.25 -17.23 -9.92
C LEU A 206 15.60 -17.70 -8.52
N THR A 207 14.58 -18.05 -7.77
CA THR A 207 14.68 -18.75 -6.50
C THR A 207 13.52 -19.74 -6.38
N HIS A 208 13.40 -20.38 -5.23
CA HIS A 208 12.33 -21.33 -4.95
C HIS A 208 11.60 -21.00 -3.67
N VAL A 209 10.28 -21.15 -3.73
CA VAL A 209 9.42 -21.23 -2.55
C VAL A 209 8.93 -22.66 -2.39
N TYR A 210 8.63 -23.03 -1.14
CA TYR A 210 8.17 -24.36 -0.76
C TYR A 210 6.81 -24.22 -0.09
N GLY A 211 5.84 -24.99 -0.58
CA GLY A 211 4.48 -24.97 -0.05
C GLY A 211 4.35 -25.95 1.11
N ASP A 212 3.39 -25.67 1.97
CA ASP A 212 3.06 -26.50 3.13
C ASP A 212 1.90 -27.45 2.79
N HIS A 213 0.98 -27.06 1.88
CA HIS A 213 -0.25 -27.81 1.63
C HIS A 213 -0.52 -28.12 0.15
N TYR A 214 -0.38 -27.14 -0.74
CA TYR A 214 -0.93 -27.23 -2.11
C TYR A 214 0.14 -27.50 -3.18
N PHE A 215 1.41 -27.26 -2.88
CA PHE A 215 2.52 -27.54 -3.78
C PHE A 215 3.77 -27.88 -2.98
N THR A 216 4.73 -28.60 -3.57
CA THR A 216 5.99 -28.95 -2.89
C THR A 216 7.07 -27.90 -3.12
N LYS A 217 7.22 -27.45 -4.37
CA LYS A 217 8.25 -26.51 -4.79
C LYS A 217 7.76 -25.71 -5.99
N ALA A 218 7.96 -24.41 -5.95
CA ALA A 218 7.67 -23.49 -7.05
C ALA A 218 8.93 -22.69 -7.39
N THR A 219 9.17 -22.49 -8.68
CA THR A 219 10.22 -21.58 -9.17
C THR A 219 9.61 -20.20 -9.34
N VAL A 220 10.24 -19.20 -8.75
CA VAL A 220 9.76 -17.81 -8.73
C VAL A 220 10.91 -16.85 -9.01
N MET A 221 10.58 -15.63 -9.42
CA MET A 221 11.56 -14.56 -9.63
C MET A 221 12.31 -14.26 -8.34
N ALA A 222 13.63 -14.14 -8.41
CA ALA A 222 14.45 -13.75 -7.28
C ALA A 222 14.06 -12.33 -6.81
N PRO A 223 13.84 -12.10 -5.50
CA PRO A 223 13.47 -10.79 -4.99
C PRO A 223 14.49 -9.70 -5.35
N TYR A 224 14.01 -8.50 -5.64
CA TYR A 224 14.91 -7.34 -5.74
C TYR A 224 15.46 -7.02 -4.35
N GLU A 225 16.75 -7.30 -4.15
CA GLU A 225 17.40 -7.33 -2.83
C GLU A 225 17.20 -6.04 -1.99
N PRO A 226 17.29 -4.81 -2.56
CA PRO A 226 17.03 -3.58 -1.80
C PRO A 226 15.58 -3.40 -1.29
N ALA A 227 14.62 -4.17 -1.80
CA ALA A 227 13.24 -4.15 -1.32
C ALA A 227 13.00 -5.14 -0.16
N ILE A 228 13.90 -6.09 0.09
CA ILE A 228 13.73 -7.10 1.14
C ILE A 228 13.77 -6.44 2.53
N GLY A 229 12.69 -6.55 3.29
CA GLY A 229 12.55 -5.98 4.63
C GLY A 229 12.42 -4.46 4.65
N LYS A 230 12.35 -3.80 3.49
CA LYS A 230 12.08 -2.37 3.41
C LYS A 230 10.65 -2.14 3.89
N LYS A 231 10.48 -1.27 4.86
CA LYS A 231 9.15 -0.83 5.31
C LYS A 231 8.76 0.44 4.57
N LEU A 232 7.47 0.57 4.24
CA LEU A 232 6.87 1.76 3.65
C LEU A 232 7.19 3.06 4.44
N PHE A 233 7.58 2.91 5.71
CA PHE A 233 7.88 3.98 6.66
C PHE A 233 9.19 3.79 7.43
N ALA A 234 10.16 3.04 6.88
CA ALA A 234 11.48 3.02 7.49
C ALA A 234 12.10 4.42 7.36
N LEU A 235 12.01 5.22 8.43
CA LEU A 235 12.96 6.30 8.66
C LEU A 235 14.33 5.67 8.49
N GLU A 236 15.16 6.23 7.61
CA GLU A 236 16.59 5.91 7.62
C GLU A 236 17.09 6.27 9.01
N ASN A 237 17.10 5.28 9.91
CA ASN A 237 17.89 5.32 11.12
C ASN A 237 19.33 5.19 10.65
N GLY A 238 19.86 6.28 10.10
CA GLY A 238 21.29 6.52 10.08
C GLY A 238 21.73 6.40 11.53
N THR A 239 22.41 5.30 11.83
CA THR A 239 23.11 5.13 13.10
C THR A 239 24.08 6.30 13.21
N ALA A 240 23.71 7.30 14.00
CA ALA A 240 24.59 8.35 14.46
C ALA A 240 25.61 7.73 15.41
N ASN A 241 26.62 7.07 14.84
CA ASN A 241 27.81 6.58 15.53
C ASN A 241 28.97 6.53 14.51
N ASP A 242 29.22 7.63 13.83
CA ASP A 242 30.54 7.91 13.29
C ASP A 242 30.96 9.32 13.72
N ALA A 243 32.16 9.38 14.27
CA ALA A 243 32.66 10.44 15.11
C ALA A 243 32.75 11.79 14.40
N ILE A 244 32.26 12.83 15.07
CA ILE A 244 32.66 14.21 14.80
C ILE A 244 34.13 14.35 15.24
N THR A 245 35.06 14.26 14.28
CA THR A 245 36.33 14.97 14.39
C THR A 245 36.15 16.34 13.77
N SER A 246 36.36 17.37 14.58
CA SER A 246 36.51 18.75 14.11
C SER A 246 37.64 18.83 13.07
N ASP A 247 37.37 19.41 11.91
CA ASP A 247 38.19 20.46 11.30
C ASP A 247 37.61 20.90 9.95
N THR A 248 37.28 22.20 9.86
CA THR A 248 37.34 23.13 8.70
C THR A 248 36.95 22.60 7.30
N VAL A 249 36.02 23.20 6.54
CA VAL A 249 35.99 24.59 6.02
C VAL A 249 34.56 24.92 5.56
N ALA A 250 34.13 26.16 5.76
CA ALA A 250 32.85 26.72 5.34
C ALA A 250 32.58 26.60 3.83
N GLY A 251 31.35 26.21 3.49
CA GLY A 251 30.83 26.15 2.13
C GLY A 251 29.32 25.95 2.10
N ASP A 252 28.60 27.06 2.31
CA ASP A 252 27.24 27.36 1.86
C ASP A 252 26.19 26.22 1.86
N ALA A 253 25.62 25.95 3.04
CA ALA A 253 24.27 25.37 3.14
C ALA A 253 23.30 26.53 3.36
N SER A 254 22.70 27.02 2.29
CA SER A 254 21.50 27.87 2.35
C SER A 254 20.45 27.15 3.19
N GLU A 255 20.27 27.59 4.43
CA GLU A 255 19.19 27.22 5.33
C GLU A 255 17.87 27.50 4.59
N SER A 256 17.22 26.46 4.07
CA SER A 256 16.00 26.62 3.27
C SER A 256 14.96 27.39 4.08
N VAL A 257 14.26 28.34 3.48
CA VAL A 257 13.21 29.14 4.17
C VAL A 257 12.17 28.22 4.83
N ALA A 258 11.92 27.06 4.21
CA ALA A 258 11.06 25.98 4.67
C ALA A 258 11.50 25.32 6.00
N SER A 259 12.79 25.41 6.40
CA SER A 259 13.30 24.88 7.66
C SER A 259 13.47 25.95 8.76
N SER A 260 13.07 27.20 8.51
CA SER A 260 13.16 28.25 9.54
C SER A 260 12.20 27.99 10.71
N GLN A 261 12.61 28.33 11.93
CA GLN A 261 11.79 28.15 13.15
C GLN A 261 10.41 28.84 13.06
N LEU A 262 10.33 29.97 12.34
CA LEU A 262 9.07 30.67 12.10
C LEU A 262 8.13 29.84 11.21
N VAL A 263 8.64 29.27 10.12
CA VAL A 263 7.83 28.41 9.24
C VAL A 263 7.39 27.14 9.96
N MET A 264 8.27 26.52 10.77
CA MET A 264 7.91 25.34 11.57
C MET A 264 6.85 25.64 12.63
N SER A 265 6.98 26.75 13.36
CA SER A 265 5.97 27.14 14.36
C SER A 265 4.63 27.49 13.72
N MET A 266 4.62 28.19 12.58
CA MET A 266 3.40 28.42 11.81
C MET A 266 2.78 27.12 11.32
N GLN A 267 3.60 26.20 10.79
CA GLN A 267 3.10 24.92 10.32
C GLN A 267 2.50 24.10 11.45
N LYS A 268 3.09 24.08 12.65
CA LYS A 268 2.52 23.38 13.81
C LYS A 268 1.11 23.85 14.12
N GLU A 269 0.86 25.16 14.03
CA GLU A 269 -0.49 25.70 14.22
C GLU A 269 -1.46 25.29 13.11
N ILE A 270 -1.02 25.29 11.85
CA ILE A 270 -1.84 24.82 10.72
C ILE A 270 -2.16 23.32 10.87
N THR A 271 -1.19 22.51 11.29
CA THR A 271 -1.38 21.09 11.58
C THR A 271 -2.36 20.86 12.72
N LYS A 272 -2.33 21.67 13.78
CA LYS A 272 -3.36 21.62 14.84
C LYS A 272 -4.76 21.95 14.31
N TRP A 273 -4.87 22.92 13.39
CA TRP A 273 -6.16 23.25 12.76
C TRP A 273 -6.69 22.10 11.92
N TRP A 274 -5.81 21.43 11.16
CA TRP A 274 -6.16 20.24 10.41
C TRP A 274 -6.62 19.09 11.31
N LEU A 275 -5.85 18.78 12.36
CA LEU A 275 -6.18 17.73 13.32
C LEU A 275 -7.50 18.00 14.06
N ALA A 276 -7.85 19.27 14.27
CA ALA A 276 -9.11 19.71 14.85
C ALA A 276 -10.27 19.78 13.83
N GLY A 277 -10.05 19.39 12.56
CA GLY A 277 -11.06 19.42 11.50
C GLY A 277 -11.45 20.82 11.02
N LYS A 278 -10.66 21.86 11.34
CA LYS A 278 -10.91 23.24 10.89
C LYS A 278 -10.52 23.46 9.43
N ILE A 279 -9.57 22.68 8.92
CA ILE A 279 -9.21 22.59 7.51
C ILE A 279 -9.26 21.11 7.12
N ASN A 280 -9.73 20.84 5.90
CA ASN A 280 -9.80 19.48 5.38
C ASN A 280 -8.41 19.01 4.90
N ASP A 281 -8.29 17.70 4.65
CA ASP A 281 -7.07 17.06 4.16
C ASP A 281 -6.57 17.67 2.83
N THR A 282 -7.48 18.10 1.95
CA THR A 282 -7.12 18.73 0.68
C THR A 282 -6.41 20.07 0.87
N ASP A 283 -6.96 20.93 1.72
CA ASP A 283 -6.39 22.25 2.00
C ASP A 283 -5.10 22.13 2.81
N TYR A 284 -5.05 21.19 3.76
CA TYR A 284 -3.84 20.94 4.52
C TYR A 284 -2.70 20.40 3.63
N THR A 285 -3.00 19.50 2.69
CA THR A 285 -1.98 18.99 1.75
C THR A 285 -1.41 20.08 0.86
N LYS A 286 -2.24 21.03 0.38
CA LYS A 286 -1.75 22.22 -0.34
C LYS A 286 -0.73 23.00 0.50
N VAL A 287 -1.00 23.17 1.80
CA VAL A 287 -0.06 23.84 2.72
C VAL A 287 1.26 23.10 2.80
N LEU A 288 1.22 21.77 2.98
CA LEU A 288 2.42 20.92 3.03
C LEU A 288 3.26 21.02 1.75
N GLY A 289 2.61 21.21 0.60
CA GLY A 289 3.28 21.39 -0.69
C GLY A 289 4.18 22.62 -0.76
N TYR A 290 3.94 23.66 0.04
CA TYR A 290 4.84 24.82 0.14
C TYR A 290 6.06 24.58 1.03
N MET A 291 6.07 23.52 1.84
CA MET A 291 7.19 23.16 2.73
C MET A 291 8.23 22.28 2.05
N VAL A 292 7.83 21.57 1.02
CA VAL A 292 8.76 20.84 0.16
C VAL A 292 9.17 21.81 -0.91
N ASP A 293 10.37 22.40 -0.78
CA ASP A 293 11.00 23.12 -1.89
C ASP A 293 10.86 22.23 -3.14
N LYS A 294 10.17 22.71 -4.18
CA LYS A 294 10.23 22.05 -5.48
C LYS A 294 11.71 22.03 -5.82
N PRO A 295 12.38 20.87 -5.91
CA PRO A 295 13.75 20.86 -6.35
C PRO A 295 13.75 21.52 -7.72
N GLY A 296 14.46 22.63 -7.84
CA GLY A 296 14.83 23.19 -9.12
C GLY A 296 15.60 22.11 -9.87
N GLY A 297 14.87 21.43 -10.74
CA GLY A 297 15.31 20.36 -11.59
C GLY A 297 14.10 20.02 -12.43
N MET A 298 14.14 20.46 -13.69
CA MET A 298 13.61 19.80 -14.88
C MET A 298 12.62 18.66 -14.62
N MET A 299 11.47 18.60 -15.30
CA MET A 299 10.66 17.38 -15.35
C MET A 299 11.59 16.17 -15.63
N THR A 300 11.95 15.42 -14.59
CA THR A 300 12.74 14.21 -14.71
C THR A 300 11.78 13.04 -14.68
N SER A 301 12.12 12.01 -15.45
CA SER A 301 11.44 10.73 -15.59
C SER A 301 11.32 9.91 -14.30
N ASP A 302 11.48 10.51 -13.12
CA ASP A 302 11.70 9.80 -11.85
C ASP A 302 10.42 9.60 -11.03
N LYS A 303 9.33 10.31 -11.35
CA LYS A 303 8.04 10.16 -10.66
C LYS A 303 7.07 9.34 -11.49
N LEU A 304 6.89 8.09 -11.08
CA LEU A 304 5.87 7.21 -11.64
C LEU A 304 4.48 7.87 -11.65
N PRO A 305 3.70 7.70 -12.73
CA PRO A 305 2.35 8.25 -12.82
C PRO A 305 1.44 7.63 -11.74
N PRO A 306 0.32 8.31 -11.41
CA PRO A 306 -0.64 7.80 -10.43
C PRO A 306 -1.31 6.52 -10.93
N ASN A 307 -1.54 6.42 -12.24
CA ASN A 307 -2.07 5.21 -12.84
C ASN A 307 -0.93 4.50 -13.55
N VAL A 308 -0.75 3.21 -13.29
CA VAL A 308 0.29 2.37 -13.87
C VAL A 308 -0.33 1.07 -14.34
N ILE A 309 0.04 0.64 -15.54
CA ILE A 309 -0.23 -0.69 -16.06
C ILE A 309 1.07 -1.22 -16.64
N LEU A 310 1.48 -2.40 -16.20
CA LEU A 310 2.63 -3.15 -16.71
C LEU A 310 2.14 -4.51 -17.19
N PHE A 311 2.74 -5.00 -18.26
CA PHE A 311 2.38 -6.26 -18.90
C PHE A 311 3.61 -7.14 -19.05
N ASP A 312 3.47 -8.40 -18.67
CA ASP A 312 4.39 -9.47 -19.03
C ASP A 312 4.04 -9.99 -20.45
N GLY A 313 5.02 -9.98 -21.36
CA GLY A 313 4.83 -10.26 -22.79
C GLY A 313 5.02 -11.74 -23.15
N PRO A 314 4.98 -12.10 -24.45
CA PRO A 314 5.39 -13.42 -24.90
C PRO A 314 6.89 -13.65 -24.68
N ASP A 315 7.28 -14.91 -24.43
CA ASP A 315 8.66 -15.28 -24.10
C ASP A 315 9.66 -14.78 -25.16
N GLY A 316 10.81 -14.27 -24.68
CA GLY A 316 11.91 -13.84 -25.54
C GLY A 316 11.66 -12.54 -26.33
N ILE A 317 10.48 -11.93 -26.19
CA ILE A 317 10.19 -10.60 -26.71
C ILE A 317 10.48 -9.59 -25.60
N LYS A 318 11.35 -8.61 -25.89
CA LYS A 318 11.57 -7.51 -24.93
C LYS A 318 10.25 -6.78 -24.69
N GLU A 319 9.81 -6.80 -23.45
CA GLU A 319 8.58 -6.15 -23.01
C GLU A 319 8.64 -4.65 -23.32
N ASN A 320 7.67 -4.18 -24.10
CA ASN A 320 7.47 -2.75 -24.28
C ASN A 320 6.49 -2.30 -23.21
N ALA A 321 6.99 -1.75 -22.10
CA ALA A 321 6.11 -1.13 -21.13
C ALA A 321 5.38 0.04 -21.79
N THR A 322 4.16 0.26 -21.35
CA THR A 322 3.42 1.44 -21.73
C THR A 322 2.82 2.04 -20.47
N PHE A 323 3.44 3.12 -19.98
CA PHE A 323 2.84 3.93 -18.93
C PHE A 323 1.62 4.64 -19.49
N TYR A 324 0.45 4.29 -18.98
CA TYR A 324 -0.80 4.94 -19.36
C TYR A 324 -1.14 6.04 -18.36
N ASP A 325 -0.96 7.29 -18.78
CA ASP A 325 -1.78 8.37 -18.25
C ASP A 325 -3.22 8.17 -18.76
N THR A 326 -4.18 8.17 -17.84
CA THR A 326 -5.59 7.77 -18.05
C THR A 326 -6.40 8.72 -18.95
N GLY A 327 -5.74 9.60 -19.72
CA GLY A 327 -6.34 10.36 -20.81
C GLY A 327 -6.40 9.62 -22.17
N SER A 328 -5.73 8.47 -22.33
CA SER A 328 -5.62 7.75 -23.62
C SER A 328 -6.51 6.49 -23.69
N GLU A 329 -7.76 6.65 -23.29
CA GLU A 329 -8.73 5.58 -23.03
C GLU A 329 -9.39 4.93 -24.28
N GLN A 330 -8.73 4.80 -25.44
CA GLN A 330 -9.44 4.29 -26.64
C GLN A 330 -8.70 3.32 -27.56
N LYS A 331 -7.44 2.93 -27.27
CA LYS A 331 -6.70 2.03 -28.18
C LYS A 331 -6.14 0.76 -27.57
N LEU A 332 -6.17 0.61 -26.24
CA LEU A 332 -5.85 -0.66 -25.59
C LEU A 332 -7.14 -1.42 -25.33
N LYS A 333 -7.43 -2.32 -26.27
CA LYS A 333 -8.20 -3.56 -26.09
C LYS A 333 -9.10 -3.54 -24.84
N GLY A 334 -10.20 -2.79 -24.93
CA GLY A 334 -11.11 -2.52 -23.81
C GLY A 334 -11.75 -3.74 -23.15
N SER A 335 -11.42 -4.98 -23.52
CA SER A 335 -11.82 -6.18 -22.79
C SER A 335 -10.87 -6.52 -21.62
N LEU A 336 -9.58 -6.21 -21.75
CA LEU A 336 -8.52 -6.56 -20.78
C LEU A 336 -8.75 -5.91 -19.41
N LEU A 337 -9.15 -4.65 -19.41
CA LEU A 337 -9.27 -3.85 -18.19
C LEU A 337 -10.65 -3.94 -17.52
N ASN A 338 -11.62 -4.62 -18.14
CA ASN A 338 -13.00 -4.69 -17.63
C ASN A 338 -13.14 -5.36 -16.25
N ARG A 339 -12.13 -6.11 -15.82
CA ARG A 339 -12.12 -6.81 -14.52
C ARG A 339 -11.26 -6.11 -13.48
N ILE A 340 -10.66 -4.97 -13.79
CA ILE A 340 -10.03 -4.12 -12.78
C ILE A 340 -11.17 -3.46 -12.00
N PRO A 341 -11.33 -3.74 -10.70
CA PRO A 341 -12.50 -3.27 -9.97
C PRO A 341 -12.36 -1.81 -9.52
N PHE A 342 -11.16 -1.25 -9.59
CA PHE A 342 -10.85 0.13 -9.25
C PHE A 342 -11.03 1.02 -10.48
N LYS A 343 -11.51 2.24 -10.28
CA LYS A 343 -11.76 3.20 -11.36
C LYS A 343 -10.90 4.44 -11.15
N SER A 344 -10.27 4.92 -12.23
CA SER A 344 -9.62 6.22 -12.23
C SER A 344 -10.66 7.27 -11.85
N GLU A 345 -10.36 8.13 -10.88
CA GLU A 345 -11.11 9.38 -10.76
C GLU A 345 -10.95 10.13 -12.10
N ASN A 346 -12.06 10.52 -12.73
CA ASN A 346 -12.01 11.33 -13.94
C ASN A 346 -11.29 12.64 -13.60
N THR A 347 -10.25 12.98 -14.35
CA THR A 347 -9.45 14.22 -14.24
C THR A 347 -10.21 15.51 -14.55
N THR A 348 -11.55 15.51 -14.50
CA THR A 348 -12.41 16.69 -14.67
C THR A 348 -12.97 17.27 -13.37
N ASP A 349 -12.54 16.82 -12.19
CA ASP A 349 -12.71 17.59 -10.97
C ASP A 349 -11.64 17.22 -9.93
N LEU A 350 -10.60 18.05 -9.77
CA LEU A 350 -9.73 18.05 -8.58
C LEU A 350 -10.50 18.60 -7.36
N SER A 351 -11.68 18.01 -7.12
CA SER A 351 -12.51 18.11 -5.92
C SER A 351 -12.70 16.71 -5.29
N GLY A 352 -11.97 15.69 -5.74
CA GLY A 352 -11.76 14.48 -4.94
C GLY A 352 -11.11 14.88 -3.62
N THR A 353 -11.78 14.60 -2.51
CA THR A 353 -11.24 14.90 -1.18
C THR A 353 -9.97 14.08 -1.00
N ILE A 354 -8.81 14.73 -1.10
CA ILE A 354 -7.53 14.11 -0.70
C ILE A 354 -7.73 13.53 0.68
N GLN A 355 -7.43 12.25 0.88
CA GLN A 355 -7.48 11.63 2.20
C GLN A 355 -6.06 11.37 2.67
N ILE A 356 -5.61 12.11 3.68
CA ILE A 356 -4.29 11.93 4.26
C ILE A 356 -4.31 10.65 5.11
N PRO A 357 -3.34 9.73 4.92
CA PRO A 357 -3.28 8.49 5.68
C PRO A 357 -3.19 8.70 7.19
N GLN A 358 -3.80 7.77 7.93
CA GLN A 358 -3.89 7.83 9.39
C GLN A 358 -2.51 7.79 10.09
N TRP A 359 -1.51 7.14 9.49
CA TRP A 359 -0.14 7.16 10.01
C TRP A 359 0.40 8.59 10.07
N PHE A 360 0.23 9.36 9.00
CA PHE A 360 0.73 10.73 8.92
C PHE A 360 -0.02 11.60 9.92
N LYS A 361 -1.34 11.43 10.01
CA LYS A 361 -2.18 12.12 11.01
C LYS A 361 -1.72 11.86 12.44
N SER A 362 -1.44 10.61 12.78
CA SER A 362 -0.97 10.21 14.11
C SER A 362 0.39 10.82 14.40
N LYS A 363 1.33 10.74 13.46
CA LYS A 363 2.68 11.30 13.63
C LYS A 363 2.65 12.82 13.71
N ALA A 364 1.90 13.48 12.83
CA ALA A 364 1.72 14.93 12.80
C ALA A 364 1.10 15.46 14.10
N TYR A 365 0.22 14.69 14.74
CA TYR A 365 -0.25 14.99 16.10
C TYR A 365 0.91 15.08 17.08
N TRP A 366 1.75 14.04 17.18
CA TRP A 366 2.92 14.05 18.07
C TRP A 366 3.88 15.21 17.77
N TRP A 367 4.16 15.48 16.49
CA TRP A 367 5.01 16.61 16.10
C TRP A 367 4.40 17.98 16.48
N SER A 368 3.10 18.17 16.28
CA SER A 368 2.42 19.44 16.57
C SER A 368 2.39 19.80 18.06
N GLN A 369 2.62 18.81 18.93
CA GLN A 369 2.67 18.96 20.38
C GLN A 369 4.11 19.06 20.92
N ASP A 370 5.11 19.20 20.04
CA ASP A 370 6.53 19.17 20.40
C ASP A 370 6.94 17.86 21.11
N GLN A 371 6.35 16.74 20.70
CA GLN A 371 6.61 15.42 21.27
C GLN A 371 7.57 14.61 20.38
N VAL A 372 7.45 13.28 20.38
CA VAL A 372 8.44 12.29 19.90
C VAL A 372 8.90 12.46 18.43
N TRP A 373 8.24 13.28 17.61
CA TRP A 373 8.56 13.47 16.20
C TRP A 373 9.22 14.83 15.96
N SER A 374 10.46 14.86 15.46
CA SER A 374 11.21 16.12 15.27
C SER A 374 10.81 16.84 13.98
N ASP A 375 11.20 18.12 13.83
CA ASP A 375 10.95 18.89 12.59
C ASP A 375 11.56 18.21 11.35
N LYS A 376 12.74 17.59 11.50
CA LYS A 376 13.37 16.79 10.44
C LYS A 376 12.51 15.59 10.07
N ASP A 377 11.98 14.88 11.07
CA ASP A 377 11.16 13.69 10.81
C ASP A 377 9.80 14.05 10.21
N PHE A 378 9.23 15.19 10.60
CA PHE A 378 8.01 15.73 10.02
C PHE A 378 8.21 16.12 8.55
N LEU A 379 9.28 16.85 8.22
CA LEU A 379 9.63 17.19 6.83
C LEU A 379 9.88 15.93 5.98
N ASN A 380 10.51 14.91 6.55
CA ASN A 380 10.66 13.61 5.90
C ASN A 380 9.32 12.89 5.73
N GLY A 381 8.44 12.96 6.72
CA GLY A 381 7.07 12.45 6.63
C GLY A 381 6.28 13.13 5.52
N ILE A 382 6.45 14.44 5.31
CA ILE A 382 5.82 15.17 4.19
C ILE A 382 6.38 14.66 2.86
N LYS A 383 7.72 14.56 2.73
CA LYS A 383 8.33 14.00 1.51
C LYS A 383 7.78 12.60 1.21
N GLN A 384 7.61 11.76 2.23
CA GLN A 384 7.02 10.44 2.09
C GLN A 384 5.55 10.50 1.66
N LEU A 385 4.75 11.38 2.27
CA LEU A 385 3.34 11.63 1.91
C LEU A 385 3.21 11.95 0.41
N PHE A 386 4.08 12.83 -0.11
CA PHE A 386 4.09 13.19 -1.52
C PHE A 386 4.69 12.10 -2.42
N ASN A 387 5.63 11.29 -1.92
CA ASN A 387 6.20 10.15 -2.67
C ASN A 387 5.20 9.01 -2.87
N ILE A 388 4.31 8.77 -1.91
CA ILE A 388 3.17 7.85 -2.04
C ILE A 388 1.99 8.49 -2.80
N GLY A 389 2.19 9.71 -3.34
CA GLY A 389 1.30 10.39 -4.30
C GLY A 389 0.22 11.30 -3.70
N ILE A 390 0.18 11.47 -2.38
CA ILE A 390 -0.75 12.40 -1.70
C ILE A 390 -0.21 13.83 -1.81
N GLY A 391 -0.92 14.71 -2.54
CA GLY A 391 -0.64 16.16 -2.58
C GLY A 391 -0.16 16.78 -3.89
N LYS A 392 -0.65 16.30 -5.03
CA LYS A 392 -0.34 16.91 -6.33
C LYS A 392 -0.87 18.34 -6.49
#